data_AF-A0A238WQR3-F1
#
_entry.id   AF-A0A238WQR3-F1
#
_cell.length_a   1.000
_cell.length_b   1.000
_cell.length_c   1.000
_cell.angle_alpha   90.00
_cell.angle_beta   90.00
_cell.angle_gamma   90.00
#
_symmetry.space_group_name_H-M   'P 1'
#
loop_
_entity.id
_entity.type
_entity.pdbx_description
1 polymer ?
#
loop_
_entity_poly.entity_id
_entity_poly.type
_entity_poly.pdbx_seq_one_letter_code
_entity_poly.pdbx_strand_id
1 'polypeptide(L)'
;MEITDIQLDFLWLTKGGPILDAPDPFWEKWRKEKLKLSNFIKTESIPKLIQLIVTAYKDQYPRSYWGGGILLDLENYAPKEEEGYVLIESSSMIRKDIKKIKKKHYTDNEDLSYLSELIYEFTDSHELEVPIETILEGKVYEKVTNVNVITYTVEESPIAQLVITPQSFKLIVNEAYFVYLSL
;
A
#
# COMPACT_ATOMS: atom_id res chain seq x y z
N MET A 1 12.52 4.43 -12.77
CA MET A 1 11.23 4.11 -13.42
C MET A 1 10.19 5.04 -12.85
N GLU A 2 9.24 5.50 -13.66
CA GLU A 2 8.11 6.31 -13.18
C GLU A 2 6.89 5.41 -12.93
N ILE A 3 6.00 5.82 -12.02
CA ILE A 3 4.78 5.06 -11.71
C ILE A 3 3.93 4.88 -12.99
N THR A 4 3.92 5.90 -13.86
CA THR A 4 3.22 5.91 -15.15
C THR A 4 3.73 4.87 -16.16
N ASP A 5 4.90 4.27 -15.92
CA ASP A 5 5.46 3.20 -16.77
C ASP A 5 4.83 1.82 -16.48
N ILE A 6 3.97 1.75 -15.45
CA ILE A 6 3.31 0.54 -14.96
C ILE A 6 1.81 0.68 -15.14
N GLN A 7 1.19 -0.24 -15.87
CA GLN A 7 -0.28 -0.29 -15.94
C GLN A 7 -0.81 -0.95 -14.66
N LEU A 8 -1.42 -0.15 -13.79
CA LEU A 8 -1.85 -0.57 -12.46
C LEU A 8 -3.28 -1.13 -12.40
N ASP A 9 -4.00 -1.21 -13.53
CA ASP A 9 -5.41 -1.63 -13.58
C ASP A 9 -5.68 -2.95 -12.84
N PHE A 10 -4.71 -3.88 -12.87
CA PHE A 10 -4.79 -5.16 -12.17
C PHE A 10 -4.92 -5.05 -10.64
N LEU A 11 -4.62 -3.88 -10.07
CA LEU A 11 -4.89 -3.59 -8.66
C LEU A 11 -6.40 -3.55 -8.37
N TRP A 12 -7.24 -3.17 -9.33
CA TRP A 12 -8.68 -2.96 -9.10
C TRP A 12 -9.58 -3.91 -9.90
N LEU A 13 -9.06 -4.51 -10.97
CA LEU A 13 -9.84 -5.44 -11.78
C LEU A 13 -10.13 -6.76 -11.06
N THR A 14 -11.33 -7.29 -11.28
CA THR A 14 -11.74 -8.62 -10.84
C THR A 14 -10.96 -9.68 -11.61
N LYS A 15 -10.42 -10.68 -10.91
CA LYS A 15 -9.93 -11.89 -11.57
C LYS A 15 -11.13 -12.66 -12.09
N GLY A 16 -11.07 -13.12 -13.33
CA GLY A 16 -11.97 -14.18 -13.75
C GLY A 16 -11.76 -15.40 -12.85
N GLY A 17 -12.79 -16.26 -12.74
CA GLY A 17 -12.64 -17.52 -12.03
C GLY A 17 -11.50 -18.37 -12.60
N PRO A 18 -10.86 -19.22 -11.79
CA PRO A 18 -9.80 -20.09 -12.27
C PRO A 18 -10.33 -21.00 -13.37
N ILE A 19 -9.56 -21.14 -14.44
CA ILE A 19 -9.85 -22.11 -15.51
C ILE A 19 -9.05 -23.37 -15.18
N LEU A 20 -9.75 -24.48 -14.95
CA LEU A 20 -9.12 -25.78 -14.74
C LEU A 20 -8.23 -26.12 -15.94
N ASP A 21 -7.00 -26.56 -15.66
CA ASP A 21 -5.99 -26.97 -16.64
C ASP A 21 -5.56 -25.89 -17.67
N ALA A 22 -5.80 -24.60 -17.39
CA ALA A 22 -5.29 -23.49 -18.20
C ALA A 22 -4.57 -22.44 -17.35
N PRO A 23 -3.58 -21.72 -17.91
CA PRO A 23 -3.01 -20.55 -17.27
C PRO A 23 -4.11 -19.52 -16.94
N ASP A 24 -4.00 -18.85 -15.80
CA ASP A 24 -4.90 -17.75 -15.42
C ASP A 24 -4.79 -16.59 -16.44
N PRO A 25 -5.82 -16.33 -17.26
CA PRO A 25 -5.77 -15.30 -18.29
C PRO A 25 -5.51 -13.90 -17.72
N PHE A 26 -5.93 -13.65 -16.47
CA PHE A 26 -5.66 -12.40 -15.77
C PHE A 26 -4.15 -12.22 -15.60
N TRP A 27 -3.46 -13.24 -15.08
CA TRP A 27 -2.03 -13.16 -14.90
C TRP A 27 -1.26 -13.26 -16.20
N GLU A 28 -1.74 -13.97 -17.22
CA GLU A 28 -1.11 -13.92 -18.54
C GLU A 28 -1.04 -12.49 -19.08
N LYS A 29 -2.12 -11.72 -18.95
CA LYS A 29 -2.17 -10.31 -19.32
C LYS A 29 -1.25 -9.45 -18.44
N TRP A 30 -1.36 -9.59 -17.12
CA TRP A 30 -0.75 -8.63 -16.17
C TRP A 30 0.63 -9.04 -15.64
N ARG A 31 1.16 -10.21 -16.00
CA ARG A 31 2.43 -10.72 -15.45
C ARG A 31 3.59 -9.75 -15.62
N LYS A 32 3.73 -9.12 -16.78
CA LYS A 32 4.80 -8.15 -17.04
C LYS A 32 4.69 -6.92 -16.14
N GLU A 33 3.48 -6.38 -16.00
CA GLU A 33 3.21 -5.20 -15.16
C GLU A 33 3.36 -5.52 -13.67
N LYS A 34 2.96 -6.73 -13.24
CA LYS A 34 3.23 -7.25 -11.89
C LYS A 34 4.74 -7.32 -11.59
N LEU A 35 5.55 -7.75 -12.56
CA LEU A 35 7.01 -7.78 -12.40
C LEU A 35 7.60 -6.37 -12.30
N LYS A 36 7.13 -5.42 -13.13
CA LYS A 36 7.52 -4.02 -13.01
C LYS A 36 7.15 -3.44 -11.64
N LEU A 37 5.92 -3.67 -11.17
CA LEU A 37 5.47 -3.25 -9.84
C LEU A 37 6.36 -3.83 -8.74
N SER A 38 6.67 -5.12 -8.82
CA SER A 38 7.55 -5.80 -7.87
C SER A 38 8.95 -5.16 -7.83
N ASN A 39 9.53 -4.88 -8.99
CA ASN A 39 10.82 -4.21 -9.09
C ASN A 39 10.74 -2.79 -8.54
N PHE A 40 9.71 -2.02 -8.91
CA PHE A 40 9.49 -0.66 -8.42
C PHE A 40 9.50 -0.63 -6.88
N ILE A 41 8.67 -1.48 -6.26
CA ILE A 41 8.55 -1.56 -4.80
C ILE A 41 9.89 -1.95 -4.14
N LYS A 42 10.70 -2.81 -4.78
CA LYS A 42 11.98 -3.27 -4.24
C LYS A 42 13.12 -2.26 -4.39
N THR A 43 13.11 -1.40 -5.41
CA THR A 43 14.30 -0.61 -5.77
C THR A 43 14.12 0.89 -5.74
N GLU A 44 12.89 1.41 -5.90
CA GLU A 44 12.66 2.85 -5.99
C GLU A 44 12.67 3.52 -4.61
N SER A 45 12.93 4.84 -4.58
CA SER A 45 13.02 5.62 -3.35
C SER A 45 11.75 5.56 -2.47
N ILE A 46 11.90 5.84 -1.17
CA ILE A 46 10.76 5.89 -0.23
C ILE A 46 9.67 6.87 -0.69
N PRO A 47 9.97 8.13 -1.10
CA PRO A 47 8.93 9.03 -1.63
C PRO A 47 8.13 8.43 -2.79
N LYS A 48 8.81 7.76 -3.73
CA LYS A 48 8.16 7.08 -4.87
C LYS A 48 7.30 5.89 -4.44
N LEU A 49 7.76 5.11 -3.46
CA LEU A 49 6.97 4.03 -2.88
C LEU A 49 5.69 4.56 -2.23
N ILE A 50 5.80 5.65 -1.46
CA ILE A 50 4.64 6.29 -0.83
C ILE A 50 3.68 6.86 -1.87
N GLN A 51 4.19 7.52 -2.92
CA GLN A 51 3.36 7.97 -4.05
C GLN A 51 2.57 6.81 -4.67
N LEU A 52 3.21 5.67 -4.91
CA LEU A 52 2.56 4.48 -5.46
C LEU A 52 1.43 3.98 -4.55
N ILE A 53 1.67 3.91 -3.23
CA ILE A 53 0.63 3.50 -2.27
C ILE A 53 -0.53 4.49 -2.28
N VAL A 54 -0.27 5.79 -2.19
CA VAL A 54 -1.33 6.82 -2.19
C VAL A 54 -2.09 6.80 -3.52
N THR A 55 -1.40 6.62 -4.65
CA THR A 55 -2.03 6.49 -5.97
C THR A 55 -2.96 5.28 -6.01
N ALA A 56 -2.55 4.16 -5.43
CA ALA A 56 -3.34 2.93 -5.43
C ALA A 56 -4.65 3.06 -4.65
N TYR A 57 -4.69 3.88 -3.59
CA TYR A 57 -5.87 4.09 -2.74
C TYR A 57 -6.63 5.38 -3.06
N LYS A 58 -6.09 6.28 -3.89
CA LYS A 58 -6.67 7.62 -4.14
C LYS A 58 -8.14 7.56 -4.56
N ASP A 59 -8.46 6.66 -5.50
CA ASP A 59 -9.77 6.62 -6.14
C ASP A 59 -10.54 5.32 -5.91
N GLN A 60 -9.84 4.20 -5.73
CA GLN A 60 -10.44 2.88 -5.56
C GLN A 60 -9.64 2.05 -4.56
N TYR A 61 -10.29 1.14 -3.84
CA TYR A 61 -9.61 0.23 -2.93
C TYR A 61 -8.84 -0.84 -3.72
N PRO A 62 -7.49 -0.90 -3.64
CA PRO A 62 -6.71 -1.84 -4.42
C PRO A 62 -6.64 -3.22 -3.75
N ARG A 63 -6.41 -4.26 -4.56
CA ARG A 63 -5.87 -5.54 -4.10
C ARG A 63 -4.55 -5.27 -3.37
N SER A 64 -4.41 -5.82 -2.17
CA SER A 64 -3.24 -5.54 -1.32
C SER A 64 -1.98 -6.25 -1.82
N TYR A 65 -0.99 -5.46 -2.25
CA TYR A 65 0.37 -5.93 -2.57
C TYR A 65 1.42 -5.34 -1.61
N TRP A 66 0.98 -4.54 -0.64
CA TRP A 66 1.81 -3.73 0.24
C TRP A 66 2.32 -4.62 1.37
N GLY A 67 3.51 -5.20 1.18
CA GLY A 67 4.18 -6.05 2.16
C GLY A 67 3.87 -7.55 2.08
N GLY A 68 3.36 -8.05 0.94
CA GLY A 68 3.41 -9.48 0.61
C GLY A 68 4.82 -9.89 0.14
N GLY A 69 4.98 -11.08 -0.45
CA GLY A 69 6.27 -11.63 -0.92
C GLY A 69 7.11 -10.76 -1.88
N ILE A 70 6.61 -9.59 -2.28
CA ILE A 70 7.37 -8.55 -3.00
C ILE A 70 8.40 -7.87 -2.08
N LEU A 71 8.07 -7.59 -0.81
CA LEU A 71 8.98 -6.89 0.11
C LEU A 71 9.70 -7.82 1.09
N LEU A 72 9.22 -9.05 1.21
CA LEU A 72 9.68 -9.99 2.23
C LEU A 72 10.92 -10.74 1.77
N ASP A 73 11.87 -10.85 2.68
CA ASP A 73 12.89 -11.89 2.62
C ASP A 73 12.26 -13.18 3.16
N LEU A 74 11.90 -14.10 2.27
CA LEU A 74 11.20 -15.33 2.62
C LEU A 74 12.01 -16.26 3.52
N GLU A 75 13.35 -16.18 3.48
CA GLU A 75 14.21 -16.99 4.33
C GLU A 75 14.17 -16.51 5.78
N ASN A 76 13.98 -15.21 5.98
CA ASN A 76 14.02 -14.54 7.28
C ASN A 76 12.66 -13.98 7.71
N TYR A 77 11.57 -14.41 7.07
CA TYR A 77 10.24 -13.90 7.35
C TYR A 77 9.70 -14.43 8.69
N ALA A 78 9.60 -13.54 9.68
CA ALA A 78 9.11 -13.85 11.00
C ALA A 78 8.19 -12.71 11.49
N PRO A 79 6.94 -12.64 11.00
CA PRO A 79 6.00 -11.61 11.44
C PRO A 79 5.66 -11.78 12.91
N LYS A 80 5.38 -10.67 13.59
CA LYS A 80 4.93 -10.67 14.99
C LYS A 80 3.57 -10.02 15.07
N GLU A 81 2.77 -10.45 16.04
CA GLU A 81 1.54 -9.76 16.39
C GLU A 81 1.78 -8.90 17.64
N GLU A 82 1.41 -7.63 17.56
CA GLU A 82 1.51 -6.67 18.67
C GLU A 82 0.36 -5.68 18.56
N GLU A 83 -0.45 -5.53 19.62
CA GLU A 83 -1.56 -4.56 19.69
C GLU A 83 -2.55 -4.63 18.51
N GLY A 84 -2.80 -5.83 17.97
CA GLY A 84 -3.68 -6.04 16.82
C GLY A 84 -3.05 -5.70 15.46
N TYR A 85 -1.76 -5.41 15.42
CA TYR A 85 -0.99 -5.27 14.19
C TYR A 85 -0.19 -6.53 13.88
N VAL A 86 -0.05 -6.83 12.60
CA VAL A 86 1.01 -7.68 12.06
C VAL A 86 2.22 -6.80 11.77
N LEU A 87 3.34 -7.09 12.44
CA LEU A 87 4.60 -6.37 12.36
C LEU A 87 5.61 -7.14 11.52
N ILE A 88 6.32 -6.41 10.66
CA ILE A 88 7.38 -6.92 9.81
C ILE A 88 8.62 -6.03 10.05
N GLU A 89 9.63 -6.60 10.68
CA GLU A 89 10.89 -5.91 10.99
C GLU A 89 11.84 -5.94 9.79
N SER A 90 12.81 -5.01 9.74
CA SER A 90 13.80 -4.90 8.64
C SER A 90 14.59 -6.18 8.35
N SER A 91 14.76 -7.06 9.35
CA SER A 91 15.38 -8.38 9.17
C SER A 91 14.60 -9.28 8.22
N SER A 92 13.28 -9.12 8.15
CA SER A 92 12.36 -9.90 7.31
C SER A 92 12.05 -9.22 5.97
N MET A 93 12.75 -8.14 5.63
CA MET A 93 12.51 -7.34 4.42
C MET A 93 13.76 -7.25 3.54
N ILE A 94 13.54 -7.20 2.23
CA ILE A 94 14.58 -6.94 1.24
C ILE A 94 15.06 -5.48 1.34
N ARG A 95 14.13 -4.55 1.57
CA ARG A 95 14.38 -3.11 1.76
C ARG A 95 14.99 -2.85 3.15
N LYS A 96 16.18 -2.25 3.20
CA LYS A 96 16.88 -1.91 4.46
C LYS A 96 16.71 -0.44 4.89
N ASP A 97 16.19 0.38 4.00
CA ASP A 97 15.74 1.76 4.26
C ASP A 97 14.36 1.81 4.95
N ILE A 98 13.66 0.68 5.06
CA ILE A 98 12.44 0.51 5.85
C ILE A 98 12.81 -0.23 7.13
N LYS A 99 12.60 0.42 8.28
CA LYS A 99 12.86 -0.14 9.60
C LYS A 99 11.80 -1.17 9.97
N LYS A 100 10.52 -0.82 9.75
CA LYS A 100 9.37 -1.59 10.20
C LYS A 100 8.14 -1.31 9.34
N ILE A 101 7.34 -2.34 9.10
CA ILE A 101 5.98 -2.22 8.54
C ILE A 101 4.99 -2.76 9.56
N LYS A 102 3.90 -2.03 9.80
CA LYS A 102 2.77 -2.50 10.62
C LYS A 102 1.51 -2.52 9.76
N LYS A 103 0.74 -3.59 9.87
CA LYS A 103 -0.54 -3.75 9.18
C LYS A 103 -1.61 -4.13 10.15
N LYS A 104 -2.73 -3.42 10.11
CA LYS A 104 -3.94 -3.78 10.84
C LYS A 104 -4.99 -4.18 9.83
N HIS A 105 -5.64 -5.31 10.08
CA HIS A 105 -6.79 -5.73 9.31
C HIS A 105 -8.02 -5.62 10.20
N TYR A 106 -9.12 -5.20 9.61
CA TYR A 106 -10.44 -5.36 10.19
C TYR A 106 -11.07 -6.58 9.56
N THR A 107 -11.77 -7.38 10.36
CA THR A 107 -12.59 -8.49 9.89
C THR A 107 -14.00 -8.26 10.41
N ASP A 108 -14.98 -8.26 9.50
CA ASP A 108 -16.38 -8.11 9.86
C ASP A 108 -17.00 -9.43 10.33
N ASN A 109 -18.29 -9.41 10.64
CA ASN A 109 -19.03 -10.58 11.11
C ASN A 109 -19.29 -11.64 10.01
N GLU A 110 -18.98 -11.32 8.74
CA GLU A 110 -19.10 -12.22 7.59
C GLU A 110 -17.74 -12.82 7.18
N ASP A 111 -16.74 -12.73 8.07
CA ASP A 111 -15.35 -13.14 7.86
C ASP A 111 -14.66 -12.41 6.69
N LEU A 112 -15.19 -11.26 6.28
CA LEU A 112 -14.57 -10.43 5.25
C LEU A 112 -13.52 -9.54 5.91
N SER A 113 -12.30 -9.60 5.39
CA SER A 113 -11.17 -8.85 5.93
C SER A 113 -10.63 -7.82 4.95
N TYR A 114 -10.32 -6.63 5.46
CA TYR A 114 -9.65 -5.57 4.70
C TYR A 114 -8.52 -4.94 5.52
N LEU A 115 -7.52 -4.40 4.83
CA LEU A 115 -6.44 -3.61 5.45
C LEU A 115 -7.03 -2.28 5.92
N SER A 116 -7.10 -2.05 7.22
CA SER A 116 -7.63 -0.83 7.82
C SER A 116 -6.55 0.21 8.08
N GLU A 117 -5.35 -0.23 8.48
CA GLU A 117 -4.21 0.64 8.72
C GLU A 117 -2.92 0.05 8.15
N LEU A 118 -2.11 0.90 7.52
CA LEU A 118 -0.78 0.57 7.01
C LEU A 118 0.23 1.61 7.46
N ILE A 119 1.25 1.16 8.17
CA ILE A 119 2.29 2.04 8.72
C ILE A 119 3.65 1.58 8.22
N TYR A 120 4.44 2.52 7.69
CA TYR A 120 5.86 2.35 7.42
C TYR A 120 6.65 3.25 8.36
N GLU A 121 7.68 2.70 8.98
CA GLU A 121 8.72 3.44 9.69
C GLU A 121 10.03 3.30 8.90
N PHE A 122 10.66 4.43 8.59
CA PHE A 122 11.87 4.49 7.78
C PHE A 122 13.12 4.54 8.65
N THR A 123 14.24 4.12 8.08
CA THR A 123 15.55 4.22 8.74
C THR A 123 16.03 5.67 8.77
N ASP A 124 15.84 6.40 7.66
CA ASP A 124 16.29 7.78 7.47
C ASP A 124 15.09 8.74 7.29
N SER A 125 15.37 10.04 7.32
CA SER A 125 14.34 11.07 7.08
C SER A 125 14.09 11.27 5.59
N HIS A 126 12.81 11.44 5.21
CA HIS A 126 12.36 11.63 3.85
C HIS A 126 11.33 12.75 3.75
N GLU A 127 11.43 13.57 2.70
CA GLU A 127 10.43 14.57 2.35
C GLU A 127 9.25 13.88 1.64
N LEU A 128 8.09 13.82 2.30
CA LEU A 128 6.90 13.11 1.81
C LEU A 128 5.73 14.02 1.45
N GLU A 129 5.75 15.27 1.91
CA GLU A 129 4.67 16.24 1.73
C GLU A 129 4.35 16.49 0.25
N VAL A 130 5.30 17.05 -0.50
CA VAL A 130 5.13 17.37 -1.93
C VAL A 130 4.74 16.13 -2.75
N PRO A 131 5.39 14.95 -2.58
CA PRO A 131 4.97 13.73 -3.26
C PRO A 131 3.50 13.36 -3.04
N ILE A 132 2.99 13.49 -1.82
CA ILE A 132 1.61 13.14 -1.49
C ILE A 132 0.63 14.16 -2.07
N GLU A 133 0.90 15.46 -1.89
CA GLU A 133 0.03 16.52 -2.40
C GLU A 133 -0.11 16.48 -3.92
N THR A 134 0.98 16.15 -4.63
CA THR A 134 0.95 15.94 -6.09
C THR A 134 -0.05 14.84 -6.47
N ILE A 135 -0.10 13.74 -5.71
CA ILE A 135 -1.05 12.65 -5.99
C ILE A 135 -2.47 13.03 -5.57
N LEU A 136 -2.63 13.77 -4.47
CA LEU A 136 -3.95 14.22 -4.02
C LEU A 136 -4.52 15.37 -4.86
N GLU A 137 -3.79 15.89 -5.85
CA GLU A 137 -4.30 16.90 -6.78
C GLU A 137 -5.65 16.47 -7.38
N GLY A 138 -6.63 17.36 -7.31
CA GLY A 138 -8.01 17.12 -7.73
C GLY A 138 -8.92 16.43 -6.69
N LYS A 139 -8.40 16.03 -5.53
CA LYS A 139 -9.20 15.61 -4.37
C LYS A 139 -9.44 16.78 -3.42
N VAL A 140 -10.57 16.75 -2.73
CA VAL A 140 -10.85 17.65 -1.61
C VAL A 140 -10.24 17.00 -0.35
N TYR A 141 -9.43 17.75 0.38
CA TYR A 141 -8.83 17.27 1.63
C TYR A 141 -8.57 18.42 2.61
N GLU A 142 -8.63 18.09 3.90
CA GLU A 142 -8.14 18.95 4.98
C GLU A 142 -6.68 18.59 5.29
N LYS A 143 -5.82 19.59 5.45
CA LYS A 143 -4.43 19.42 5.88
C LYS A 143 -4.20 20.12 7.22
N VAL A 144 -3.73 19.35 8.20
CA VAL A 144 -3.32 19.87 9.52
C VAL A 144 -1.85 19.58 9.73
N THR A 145 -1.06 20.64 9.94
CA THR A 145 0.37 20.53 10.25
C THR A 145 0.62 20.87 11.71
N ASN A 146 1.13 19.91 12.47
CA ASN A 146 1.49 20.06 13.88
C ASN A 146 2.95 19.66 14.09
N VAL A 147 3.82 20.66 14.28
CA VAL A 147 5.27 20.48 14.46
C VAL A 147 5.88 19.71 13.28
N ASN A 148 6.09 18.40 13.43
CA ASN A 148 6.70 17.51 12.44
C ASN A 148 5.73 16.41 11.96
N VAL A 149 4.45 16.56 12.27
CA VAL A 149 3.39 15.65 11.84
C VAL A 149 2.48 16.41 10.90
N ILE A 150 2.26 15.87 9.71
CA ILE A 150 1.27 16.37 8.76
C ILE A 150 0.19 15.32 8.62
N THR A 151 -1.05 15.73 8.82
CA THR A 151 -2.23 14.90 8.68
C THR A 151 -3.08 15.41 7.52
N TYR A 152 -3.44 14.52 6.60
CA TYR A 152 -4.38 14.77 5.52
C TYR A 152 -5.64 13.95 5.77
N THR A 153 -6.80 14.59 5.85
CA THR A 153 -8.11 13.93 5.85
C THR A 153 -8.71 14.10 4.46
N VAL A 154 -8.94 12.99 3.74
CA VAL A 154 -9.31 13.04 2.32
C VAL A 154 -10.79 12.71 2.17
N GLU A 155 -11.53 13.57 1.47
CA GLU A 155 -12.94 13.36 1.18
C GLU A 155 -13.10 12.52 -0.08
N GLU A 156 -14.22 11.80 -0.16
CA GLU A 156 -14.59 10.98 -1.32
C GLU A 156 -13.45 10.08 -1.86
N SER A 157 -12.81 9.37 -0.92
CA SER A 157 -11.65 8.52 -1.21
C SER A 157 -11.65 7.27 -0.32
N PRO A 158 -11.10 6.15 -0.82
CA PRO A 158 -10.65 5.02 0.01
C PRO A 158 -9.57 5.38 1.03
N ILE A 159 -8.91 6.52 0.89
CA ILE A 159 -8.05 7.09 1.92
C ILE A 159 -8.94 7.87 2.89
N ALA A 160 -9.06 7.42 4.14
CA ALA A 160 -9.68 8.24 5.18
C ALA A 160 -8.70 9.30 5.67
N GLN A 161 -7.47 8.86 5.95
CA GLN A 161 -6.43 9.73 6.48
C GLN A 161 -5.03 9.28 6.09
N LEU A 162 -4.16 10.24 5.81
CA LEU A 162 -2.71 10.05 5.73
C LEU A 162 -2.06 10.81 6.88
N VAL A 163 -1.14 10.17 7.61
CA VAL A 163 -0.32 10.84 8.62
C VAL A 163 1.14 10.61 8.26
N ILE A 164 1.89 11.68 8.09
CA ILE A 164 3.31 11.62 7.75
C ILE A 164 4.17 12.37 8.77
N THR A 165 5.37 11.83 8.95
CA THR A 165 6.53 12.50 9.56
C THR A 165 7.72 12.29 8.63
N PRO A 166 8.88 12.94 8.86
CA PRO A 166 10.08 12.62 8.09
C PRO A 166 10.46 11.13 8.15
N GLN A 167 10.09 10.40 9.21
CA GLN A 167 10.49 9.00 9.42
C GLN A 167 9.32 8.01 9.36
N SER A 168 8.11 8.45 9.04
CA SER A 168 6.97 7.55 8.99
C SER A 168 5.89 7.99 8.02
N PHE A 169 5.18 6.98 7.53
CA PHE A 169 3.96 7.14 6.75
C PHE A 169 2.90 6.21 7.35
N LYS A 170 1.71 6.74 7.58
CA LYS A 170 0.53 5.98 8.00
C LYS A 170 -0.61 6.28 7.04
N LEU A 171 -1.20 5.22 6.51
CA LEU A 171 -2.46 5.23 5.78
C LEU A 171 -3.55 4.63 6.68
N ILE A 172 -4.65 5.35 6.83
CA ILE A 172 -5.91 4.86 7.39
C ILE A 172 -6.91 4.77 6.23
N VAL A 173 -7.48 3.58 6.07
CA VAL A 173 -8.45 3.29 5.01
C VAL A 173 -9.84 3.73 5.43
N ASN A 174 -10.58 4.29 4.47
CA ASN A 174 -12.01 4.54 4.59
C ASN A 174 -12.81 3.27 4.24
N GLU A 175 -13.44 2.68 5.25
CA GLU A 175 -14.19 1.44 5.09
C GLU A 175 -15.39 1.57 4.13
N ALA A 176 -15.97 2.76 4.00
CA ALA A 176 -17.12 3.00 3.12
C ALA A 176 -16.80 2.77 1.63
N TYR A 177 -15.52 2.75 1.27
CA TYR A 177 -15.03 2.53 -0.10
C TYR A 177 -14.43 1.14 -0.29
N PHE A 178 -14.46 0.28 0.74
CA PHE A 178 -14.00 -1.08 0.60
C PHE A 178 -14.95 -1.85 -0.34
N VAL A 179 -14.39 -2.44 -1.39
CA VAL A 179 -15.11 -3.29 -2.33
C VAL A 179 -14.60 -4.71 -2.20
N TYR A 180 -15.51 -5.66 -1.99
CA TYR A 180 -15.15 -7.07 -2.01
C TYR A 180 -14.79 -7.49 -3.44
N LEU A 181 -13.49 -7.61 -3.70
CA LEU A 181 -13.00 -8.19 -4.94
C LEU A 181 -12.97 -9.70 -4.78
N SER A 182 -13.87 -10.42 -5.45
CA SER A 182 -13.83 -11.89 -5.50
C SER A 182 -12.44 -12.35 -5.96
N LEU A 183 -11.89 -13.33 -5.23
CA LEU A 183 -10.57 -13.92 -5.46
C LEU A 183 -10.57 -14.88 -6.65
#